data_AF-A0AAX0IA09-F1
#
_entry.id   AF-A0AAX0IA09-F1
#
_cell.length_a   1.000
_cell.length_b   1.000
_cell.length_c   1.000
_cell.angle_alpha   90.00
_cell.angle_beta   90.00
_cell.angle_gamma   90.00
#
_symmetry.space_group_name_H-M   'P 1'
#
loop_
_entity.id
_entity.type
_entity.pdbx_description
1 polymer ?
#
loop_
_entity_poly.entity_id
_entity_poly.type
_entity_poly.pdbx_seq_one_letter_code
_entity_poly.pdbx_strand_id
1 'polypeptide(L)'
;MASKINVLADAQVSVLVDGEWQRLGHCVGATPRWLGRDVVPIQAAPVLRDATGNWWHPDMPPFDEGDGEKFKAWLKAQGLELSRAELGDEPEDHPAYKAIFEEANCDFSAWEPEPPAGAGWFMLAISDTEDGPACCWVRRAPPAAPAP
;
A
#
# COMPACT_ATOMS: atom_id res chain seq x y z
N MET A 1 -38.21 11.26 -16.89
CA MET A 1 -37.56 12.51 -16.42
C MET A 1 -36.36 12.13 -15.58
N ALA A 2 -35.23 12.79 -15.83
CA ALA A 2 -33.89 12.37 -15.44
C ALA A 2 -33.52 12.76 -14.01
N SER A 3 -32.47 12.16 -13.48
CA SER A 3 -31.38 12.93 -12.87
C SER A 3 -30.06 12.15 -12.94
N LYS A 4 -29.09 12.77 -13.63
CA LYS A 4 -27.71 12.30 -13.81
C LYS A 4 -26.91 12.64 -12.55
N ILE A 5 -26.17 11.68 -12.02
CA ILE A 5 -25.14 11.92 -11.01
C ILE A 5 -23.90 12.46 -11.75
N ASN A 6 -23.48 13.67 -11.41
CA ASN A 6 -22.24 14.26 -11.91
C ASN A 6 -21.26 14.31 -10.74
N VAL A 7 -20.20 13.51 -10.79
CA VAL A 7 -19.12 13.53 -9.80
C VAL A 7 -18.08 14.54 -10.29
N LEU A 8 -18.18 15.78 -9.80
CA LEU A 8 -17.13 16.80 -9.96
C LEU A 8 -16.30 16.85 -8.67
N ALA A 9 -15.06 16.39 -8.78
CA ALA A 9 -13.81 16.72 -8.09
C ALA A 9 -13.72 17.13 -6.59
N ASP A 10 -14.79 17.38 -5.84
CA ASP A 10 -14.70 17.69 -4.41
C ASP A 10 -15.75 16.86 -3.66
N ALA A 11 -15.26 15.89 -2.89
CA ALA A 11 -16.08 14.98 -2.11
C ALA A 11 -16.94 15.76 -1.10
N GLN A 12 -18.18 16.05 -1.44
CA GLN A 12 -19.18 16.55 -0.50
C GLN A 12 -20.47 15.75 -0.64
N VAL A 13 -20.69 14.86 0.33
CA VAL A 13 -21.97 14.18 0.53
C VAL A 13 -22.91 15.16 1.21
N SER A 14 -24.07 15.39 0.60
CA SER A 14 -25.18 16.15 1.19
C SER A 14 -26.41 15.27 1.19
N VAL A 15 -27.24 15.37 2.23
CA VAL A 15 -28.52 14.65 2.33
C VAL A 15 -29.67 15.67 2.35
N LEU A 16 -30.77 15.32 1.69
CA LEU A 16 -31.98 16.14 1.65
C LEU A 16 -32.85 15.79 2.87
N VAL A 17 -33.12 16.77 3.73
CA VAL A 17 -34.04 16.62 4.87
C VAL A 17 -35.09 17.73 4.75
N ASP A 18 -36.36 17.35 4.75
CA ASP A 18 -37.53 18.25 4.63
C ASP A 18 -37.47 19.24 3.44
N GLY A 19 -36.93 18.78 2.31
CA GLY A 19 -36.86 19.57 1.08
C GLY A 19 -35.72 20.59 1.04
N GLU A 20 -34.86 20.63 2.06
CA GLU A 20 -33.70 21.50 2.12
C GLU A 20 -32.40 20.69 2.15
N TRP A 21 -31.38 21.16 1.43
CA TRP A 21 -30.05 20.54 1.42
C TRP A 21 -29.29 20.97 2.67
N GLN A 22 -29.28 20.12 3.70
CA GLN A 22 -28.57 20.39 4.94
C GLN A 22 -27.13 19.84 4.86
N ARG A 23 -26.16 20.71 5.15
CA ARG A 23 -24.76 20.30 5.35
C ARG A 23 -24.68 19.56 6.69
N LEU A 24 -24.34 18.28 6.68
CA LEU A 24 -24.02 17.58 7.91
C LEU A 24 -22.74 18.19 8.50
N GLY A 25 -22.86 18.66 9.75
CA GLY A 25 -21.80 19.30 10.50
C GLY A 25 -20.55 18.42 10.62
N HIS A 26 -19.43 19.11 10.81
CA HIS A 26 -18.07 18.58 11.00
C HIS A 26 -18.04 17.23 11.72
N CYS A 27 -17.77 16.16 10.97
CA CYS A 27 -17.20 14.96 11.57
C CYS A 27 -15.78 15.33 12.02
N VAL A 28 -15.47 15.14 13.31
CA VAL A 28 -14.08 15.06 13.77
C VAL A 28 -13.53 13.74 13.24
N GLY A 29 -13.15 13.76 11.97
CA GLY A 29 -12.47 12.70 11.26
C GLY A 29 -11.47 13.40 10.38
N ALA A 30 -10.35 13.80 10.98
CA ALA A 30 -9.26 14.42 10.25
C ALA A 30 -8.98 13.57 9.01
N THR A 31 -9.16 14.13 7.83
CA THR A 31 -8.59 13.54 6.64
C THR A 31 -7.12 13.27 6.97
N PRO A 32 -6.66 12.00 6.87
CA PRO A 32 -5.27 11.71 7.11
C PRO A 32 -4.41 12.69 6.33
N ARG A 33 -3.32 13.18 6.92
CA ARG A 33 -2.51 14.28 6.36
C ARG A 33 -2.05 14.00 4.91
N TRP A 34 -2.03 12.73 4.50
CA TRP A 34 -1.72 12.27 3.14
C TRP A 34 -2.91 12.24 2.14
N LEU A 35 -4.12 12.63 2.54
CA LEU A 35 -5.29 12.78 1.65
C LEU A 35 -5.45 14.23 1.13
N GLY A 36 -4.52 15.14 1.46
CA GLY A 36 -4.47 16.52 0.94
C GLY A 36 -3.56 16.70 -0.28
N ARG A 37 -3.61 17.86 -0.95
CA ARG A 37 -2.84 18.16 -2.19
C ARG A 37 -1.31 18.30 -2.01
N ASP A 38 -0.79 18.20 -0.78
CA ASP A 38 0.64 18.35 -0.45
C ASP A 38 1.25 17.02 0.05
N VAL A 39 0.97 15.92 -0.64
CA VAL A 39 1.62 14.63 -0.34
C VAL A 39 3.08 14.70 -0.76
N VAL A 40 4.00 14.69 0.22
CA VAL A 40 5.43 14.52 -0.07
C VAL A 40 5.62 13.13 -0.68
N PRO A 41 6.12 13.02 -1.93
CA PRO A 41 6.28 11.73 -2.57
C PRO A 41 7.35 10.90 -1.85
N ILE A 42 6.98 9.74 -1.34
CA ILE A 42 7.90 8.77 -0.73
C ILE A 42 9.00 8.38 -1.73
N GLN A 43 10.26 8.36 -1.31
CA GLN A 43 11.42 7.98 -2.14
C GLN A 43 11.99 6.65 -1.65
N ALA A 44 12.83 5.99 -2.44
CA ALA A 44 13.55 4.82 -1.97
C ALA A 44 14.40 5.15 -0.73
N ALA A 45 14.38 4.25 0.25
CA ALA A 45 15.20 4.33 1.45
C ALA A 45 16.17 3.12 1.55
N PRO A 46 17.27 3.24 2.30
CA PRO A 46 18.10 2.08 2.64
C PRO A 46 17.26 1.01 3.34
N VAL A 47 17.33 -0.22 2.83
CA VAL A 47 16.67 -1.39 3.44
C VAL A 47 17.56 -1.91 4.57
N LEU A 48 17.08 -1.78 5.81
CA LEU A 48 17.81 -2.15 7.03
C LEU A 48 16.98 -3.17 7.81
N ARG A 49 17.03 -4.43 7.38
CA ARG A 49 16.23 -5.50 8.00
C ARG A 49 16.62 -5.74 9.45
N ASP A 50 15.63 -6.11 10.25
CA ASP A 50 15.83 -6.59 11.61
C ASP A 50 16.39 -8.03 11.62
N ALA A 51 16.57 -8.56 12.83
CA ALA A 51 17.17 -9.88 13.03
C ALA A 51 16.33 -11.06 12.48
N THR A 52 15.04 -10.86 12.20
CA THR A 52 14.16 -11.89 11.64
C THR A 52 13.91 -11.68 10.14
N GLY A 53 14.49 -10.64 9.54
CA GLY A 53 14.37 -10.32 8.13
C GLY A 53 13.27 -9.31 7.81
N ASN A 54 12.56 -8.78 8.81
CA ASN A 54 11.50 -7.80 8.59
C ASN A 54 12.07 -6.41 8.35
N TRP A 55 11.37 -5.62 7.56
CA TRP A 55 11.65 -4.20 7.38
C TRP A 55 10.41 -3.46 6.87
N TRP A 56 10.22 -2.24 7.36
CA TRP A 56 9.18 -1.33 6.87
C TRP A 56 9.82 0.00 6.50
N HIS A 57 9.36 0.57 5.38
CA HIS A 57 9.85 1.86 4.95
C HIS A 57 9.57 2.94 6.00
N PRO A 58 10.58 3.77 6.38
CA PRO A 58 10.45 4.72 7.49
C PRO A 58 9.40 5.81 7.27
N ASP A 59 9.18 6.21 6.01
CA ASP A 59 8.16 7.19 5.62
C ASP A 59 6.78 6.57 5.32
N MET A 60 6.62 5.24 5.44
CA MET A 60 5.30 4.62 5.30
C MET A 60 4.48 4.89 6.58
N PRO A 61 3.22 5.35 6.46
CA PRO A 61 2.35 5.47 7.62
C PRO A 61 2.18 4.13 8.35
N PRO A 62 1.98 4.13 9.68
CA PRO A 62 1.69 2.91 10.43
C PRO A 62 0.27 2.46 10.08
N PHE A 63 0.16 1.46 9.21
CA PHE A 63 -1.11 0.80 8.89
C PHE A 63 -1.25 -0.46 9.74
N ASP A 64 -2.40 -0.63 10.37
CA ASP A 64 -2.71 -1.81 11.17
C ASP A 64 -3.47 -2.87 10.34
N GLU A 65 -3.66 -4.04 10.94
CA GLU A 65 -4.54 -5.09 10.43
C GLU A 65 -5.97 -4.52 10.26
N GLY A 66 -6.50 -4.57 9.03
CA GLY A 66 -7.79 -3.98 8.66
C GLY A 66 -7.70 -2.63 7.93
N ASP A 67 -6.53 -1.99 7.88
CA ASP A 67 -6.32 -0.72 7.17
C ASP A 67 -6.03 -0.86 5.67
N GLY A 68 -6.34 -2.02 5.08
CA GLY A 68 -6.06 -2.31 3.67
C GLY A 68 -6.62 -1.27 2.69
N GLU A 69 -7.81 -0.71 2.96
CA GLU A 69 -8.39 0.36 2.13
C GLU A 69 -7.66 1.70 2.31
N LYS A 70 -7.21 2.03 3.53
CA LYS A 70 -6.39 3.22 3.78
C LYS A 70 -5.03 3.11 3.12
N PHE A 71 -4.42 1.93 3.15
CA PHE A 71 -3.16 1.62 2.48
C PHE A 71 -3.27 1.79 0.97
N LYS A 72 -4.30 1.22 0.34
CA LYS A 72 -4.59 1.40 -1.10
C LYS A 72 -4.82 2.87 -1.46
N ALA A 73 -5.58 3.59 -0.65
CA ALA A 73 -5.82 5.02 -0.86
C ALA A 73 -4.53 5.85 -0.76
N TRP A 74 -3.66 5.51 0.19
CA TRP A 74 -2.35 6.14 0.34
C TRP A 74 -1.43 5.85 -0.86
N LEU A 75 -1.34 4.60 -1.34
CA LEU A 75 -0.59 4.26 -2.56
C LEU A 75 -1.06 5.09 -3.76
N LYS A 76 -2.38 5.21 -3.94
CA LYS A 76 -2.96 6.04 -4.99
C LYS A 76 -2.61 7.52 -4.83
N ALA A 77 -2.69 8.06 -3.61
CA ALA A 77 -2.32 9.44 -3.33
C ALA A 77 -0.81 9.71 -3.56
N GLN A 78 0.03 8.69 -3.35
CA GLN A 78 1.47 8.72 -3.65
C GLN A 78 1.78 8.52 -5.15
N GLY A 79 0.78 8.18 -5.97
CA GLY A 79 0.99 7.84 -7.38
C GLY A 79 1.87 6.59 -7.55
N LEU A 80 1.66 5.58 -6.70
CA LEU A 80 2.42 4.33 -6.71
C LEU A 80 1.58 3.17 -7.24
N GLU A 81 2.26 2.26 -7.94
CA GLU A 81 1.78 0.90 -8.13
C GLU A 81 2.56 -0.06 -7.22
N LEU A 82 1.92 -1.16 -6.85
CA LEU A 82 2.42 -2.16 -5.90
C LEU A 82 2.52 -3.52 -6.60
N SER A 83 3.59 -4.24 -6.33
CA SER A 83 3.78 -5.64 -6.66
C SER A 83 4.26 -6.40 -5.42
N ARG A 84 3.89 -7.67 -5.30
CA ARG A 84 4.33 -8.54 -4.22
C ARG A 84 5.19 -9.66 -4.77
N ALA A 85 6.23 -10.00 -4.02
CA ALA A 85 6.92 -11.28 -4.10
C ALA A 85 6.63 -12.04 -2.81
N GLU A 86 6.40 -13.34 -2.89
CA GLU A 86 6.06 -14.19 -1.75
C GLU A 86 7.14 -15.28 -1.65
N LEU A 87 7.63 -15.56 -0.44
CA LEU A 87 8.63 -16.61 -0.26
C LEU A 87 8.09 -17.98 -0.70
N GLY A 88 6.77 -18.18 -0.63
CA GLY A 88 6.11 -19.38 -1.12
C GLY A 88 6.21 -19.60 -2.64
N ASP A 89 6.54 -18.56 -3.42
CA ASP A 89 6.79 -18.65 -4.86
C ASP A 89 8.25 -19.03 -5.21
N GLU A 90 9.16 -19.02 -4.22
CA GLU A 90 10.52 -19.49 -4.41
C GLU A 90 10.56 -21.01 -4.63
N PRO A 91 11.60 -21.54 -5.30
CA PRO A 91 11.82 -22.97 -5.36
C PRO A 91 11.85 -23.62 -3.97
N GLU A 92 11.28 -24.81 -3.83
CA GLU A 92 11.26 -25.55 -2.56
C GLU A 92 12.67 -25.85 -2.02
N ASP A 93 13.69 -25.87 -2.90
CA ASP A 93 15.08 -26.05 -2.49
C ASP A 93 15.78 -24.78 -2.01
N HIS A 94 15.12 -23.61 -2.11
CA HIS A 94 15.62 -22.33 -1.65
C HIS A 94 15.85 -22.37 -0.12
N PRO A 95 17.02 -21.92 0.39
CA PRO A 95 17.35 -22.03 1.81
C PRO A 95 16.32 -21.38 2.74
N ALA A 96 15.82 -20.19 2.39
CA ALA A 96 14.80 -19.52 3.20
C ALA A 96 13.45 -20.23 3.12
N TYR A 97 13.10 -20.85 1.99
CA TYR A 97 11.86 -21.61 1.86
C TYR A 97 11.85 -22.76 2.87
N LYS A 98 12.92 -23.57 2.90
CA LYS A 98 13.07 -24.68 3.85
C LYS A 98 13.06 -24.21 5.29
N ALA A 99 13.80 -23.15 5.59
CA ALA A 99 13.85 -22.59 6.94
C ALA A 99 12.44 -22.26 7.46
N ILE A 100 11.62 -21.60 6.64
CA ILE A 100 10.28 -21.17 7.06
C ILE A 100 9.26 -22.33 7.01
N PHE A 101 9.16 -23.04 5.89
CA PHE A 101 8.06 -23.98 5.64
C PHE A 101 8.34 -25.42 6.09
N GLU A 102 9.61 -25.84 6.17
CA GLU A 102 9.98 -27.21 6.58
C GLU A 102 10.53 -27.27 8.01
N GLU A 103 11.32 -26.29 8.41
CA GLU A 103 12.03 -26.26 9.70
C GLU A 103 11.29 -25.43 10.77
N ALA A 104 10.18 -24.78 10.41
CA ALA A 104 9.39 -23.90 11.29
C ALA A 104 10.24 -22.79 11.96
N ASN A 105 11.24 -22.28 11.24
CA ASN A 105 11.97 -21.09 11.64
C ASN A 105 11.13 -19.83 11.37
N CYS A 106 11.43 -18.74 12.07
CA CYS A 106 10.84 -17.41 11.85
C CYS A 106 11.82 -16.40 11.26
N ASP A 107 13.07 -16.80 11.05
CA ASP A 107 14.10 -15.99 10.41
C ASP A 107 14.12 -16.23 8.90
N PHE A 108 13.69 -15.23 8.13
CA PHE A 108 13.78 -15.19 6.67
C PHE A 108 14.78 -14.14 6.18
N SER A 109 15.72 -13.69 7.02
CA SER A 109 16.73 -12.69 6.67
C SER A 109 17.63 -13.11 5.52
N ALA A 110 17.76 -14.41 5.27
CA ALA A 110 18.49 -14.96 4.13
C ALA A 110 17.75 -14.86 2.79
N TRP A 111 16.45 -14.52 2.78
CA TRP A 111 15.69 -14.35 1.54
C TRP A 111 15.92 -12.95 0.95
N GLU A 112 16.45 -12.88 -0.27
CA GLU A 112 16.64 -11.62 -0.99
C GLU A 112 15.73 -11.59 -2.23
N PRO A 113 14.45 -11.17 -2.10
CA PRO A 113 13.52 -11.11 -3.22
C PRO A 113 14.02 -10.14 -4.27
N GLU A 114 13.90 -10.52 -5.54
CA GLU A 114 14.22 -9.63 -6.66
C GLU A 114 13.07 -8.64 -6.93
N PRO A 115 13.37 -7.40 -7.34
CA PRO A 115 12.32 -6.50 -7.81
C PRO A 115 11.67 -7.04 -9.09
N PRO A 116 10.38 -6.73 -9.33
CA PRO A 116 9.72 -7.12 -10.57
C PRO A 116 10.41 -6.53 -11.80
N ALA A 117 10.10 -7.08 -12.97
CA ALA A 117 10.61 -6.54 -14.24
C ALA A 117 10.27 -5.05 -14.44
N GLY A 118 11.24 -4.31 -14.98
CA GLY A 118 11.14 -2.87 -15.25
C GLY A 118 11.89 -2.00 -14.24
N ALA A 119 12.04 -0.72 -14.56
CA ALA A 119 12.81 0.23 -13.75
C ALA A 119 11.95 0.93 -12.69
N GLY A 120 12.63 1.47 -11.66
CA GLY A 120 12.02 2.37 -10.67
C GLY A 120 11.36 1.68 -9.48
N TRP A 121 11.49 0.36 -9.36
CA TRP A 121 11.05 -0.39 -8.17
C TRP A 121 11.95 -0.09 -6.97
N PHE A 122 11.32 0.09 -5.82
CA PHE A 122 11.98 0.11 -4.52
C PHE A 122 11.11 -0.61 -3.48
N MET A 123 11.74 -1.12 -2.43
CA MET A 123 11.04 -1.89 -1.40
C MET A 123 10.24 -0.94 -0.51
N LEU A 124 8.98 -1.30 -0.25
CA LEU A 124 8.10 -0.59 0.67
C LEU A 124 8.04 -1.29 2.03
N ALA A 125 7.98 -2.62 2.02
CA ALA A 125 8.02 -3.45 3.21
C ALA A 125 8.42 -4.87 2.84
N ILE A 126 9.04 -5.58 3.77
CA ILE A 126 9.17 -7.03 3.73
C ILE A 126 8.84 -7.53 5.14
N SER A 127 7.89 -8.44 5.25
CA SER A 127 7.42 -8.91 6.54
C SER A 127 6.90 -10.33 6.47
N ASP A 128 6.91 -11.00 7.62
CA ASP A 128 6.15 -12.23 7.78
C ASP A 128 4.64 -11.94 7.71
N THR A 129 3.90 -12.75 6.95
CA THR A 129 2.44 -12.65 6.80
C THR A 129 1.80 -13.99 7.11
N GLU A 130 0.47 -14.07 7.11
CA GLU A 130 -0.23 -15.34 7.38
C GLU A 130 0.11 -16.46 6.39
N ASP A 131 0.44 -16.07 5.14
CA ASP A 131 0.85 -16.98 4.07
C ASP A 131 2.38 -17.16 3.99
N GLY A 132 3.09 -16.66 5.01
CA GLY A 132 4.55 -16.61 5.10
C GLY A 132 5.14 -15.26 4.68
N PRO A 133 6.48 -15.16 4.60
CA PRO A 133 7.16 -13.91 4.28
C PRO A 133 6.80 -13.36 2.90
N ALA A 134 6.46 -12.08 2.85
CA ALA A 134 6.13 -11.36 1.63
C ALA A 134 6.87 -10.02 1.54
N CYS A 135 7.29 -9.67 0.33
CA CYS A 135 7.95 -8.42 0.00
C CYS A 135 7.06 -7.56 -0.90
N CYS A 136 6.79 -6.33 -0.45
CA CYS A 136 6.08 -5.30 -1.18
C CYS A 136 7.06 -4.40 -1.93
N TRP A 137 7.02 -4.47 -3.26
CA TRP A 137 7.73 -3.56 -4.17
C TRP A 137 6.79 -2.48 -4.67
N VAL A 138 7.26 -1.24 -4.72
CA VAL A 138 6.51 -0.13 -5.32
C VAL A 138 7.33 0.63 -6.34
N ARG A 139 6.66 1.20 -7.34
CA ARG A 139 7.25 2.19 -8.24
C ARG A 139 6.23 3.26 -8.58
N ARG A 140 6.68 4.34 -9.21
CA ARG A 140 5.76 5.36 -9.74
C ARG A 140 4.85 4.73 -10.78
N ALA A 141 3.54 4.88 -10.58
CA ALA A 141 2.57 4.51 -11.58
C ALA A 141 2.85 5.32 -12.85
N PRO A 142 2.80 4.70 -14.04
CA PRO A 142 2.84 5.46 -15.28
C PRO A 142 1.69 6.48 -15.26
N PRO A 143 1.89 7.67 -15.87
CA PRO A 143 0.82 8.64 -15.97
C PRO A 143 -0.40 7.96 -16.58
N ALA A 144 -1.57 8.13 -15.94
CA ALA A 144 -2.80 7.55 -16.42
C ALA A 144 -2.96 7.91 -17.91
N ALA A 145 -3.07 6.89 -18.77
CA ALA A 145 -3.32 7.12 -20.17
C ALA A 145 -4.55 8.03 -20.30
N PRO A 146 -4.52 9.08 -21.15
CA PRO A 146 -5.69 9.92 -21.35
C PRO A 146 -6.86 9.02 -21.78
N ALA A 147 -8.00 9.17 -21.12
CA ALA A 147 -9.22 8.46 -21.51
C ALA A 147 -9.51 8.74 -23.00
N PRO A 148 -9.98 7.73 -23.77
CA PRO A 148 -10.29 7.91 -25.18
C PRO A 148 -11.39 8.94 -25.44
#